data_AF-A0A2G3K9P6-F1
#
_entry.id   AF-A0A2G3K9P6-F1
#
_cell.length_a   1.000
_cell.length_b   1.000
_cell.length_c   1.000
_cell.angle_alpha   90.00
_cell.angle_beta   90.00
_cell.angle_gamma   90.00
#
_symmetry.space_group_name_H-M   'P 1'
#
loop_
_entity.id
_entity.type
_entity.pdbx_description
1 polymer ?
#
loop_
_entity_poly.entity_id
_entity_poly.type
_entity_poly.pdbx_seq_one_letter_code
_entity_poly.pdbx_strand_id
1 'polypeptide(L)'
;MSSLRLRQTGFTLLELLIALVIIGLLVGVVGPNLFKNLGKSEITTAQQQIDALSKALEQYRLDTGHFPRTEQGLVALAQQPADEPRWRGPYLKKAVPPDPWGQPYLYRSPGSGGRDFDLSSNGPTGKPGGSGENAAITN
;
A
#
# COMPACT_ATOMS: atom_id res chain seq x y z
N MET A 1 40.22 -0.98 55.84
CA MET A 1 39.36 -1.40 54.70
C MET A 1 39.87 -0.67 53.47
N SER A 2 40.73 -1.32 52.69
CA SER A 2 41.45 -0.70 51.58
C SER A 2 40.56 -0.72 50.35
N SER A 3 39.99 0.44 50.00
CA SER A 3 39.18 0.63 48.80
C SER A 3 40.07 0.54 47.55
N LEU A 4 39.96 -0.56 46.81
CA LEU A 4 40.57 -0.73 45.49
C LEU A 4 39.90 0.24 44.52
N ARG A 5 40.59 1.34 44.18
CA ARG A 5 40.18 2.22 43.07
C ARG A 5 40.47 1.49 41.77
N LEU A 6 39.43 1.03 41.09
CA LEU A 6 39.48 0.65 39.69
C LEU A 6 39.99 1.86 38.89
N ARG A 7 41.15 1.72 38.24
CA ARG A 7 41.67 2.73 37.32
C ARG A 7 40.67 2.87 36.18
N GLN A 8 40.04 4.04 36.06
CA GLN A 8 39.30 4.41 34.86
C GLN A 8 40.30 4.64 33.73
N THR A 9 40.38 3.70 32.79
CA THR A 9 41.04 3.90 31.50
C THR A 9 40.10 4.73 30.63
N GLY A 10 40.51 5.95 30.28
CA GLY A 10 39.81 6.79 29.31
C GLY A 10 40.01 6.27 27.88
N PHE A 11 39.08 6.59 27.00
CA PHE A 11 39.16 6.26 25.58
C PHE A 11 40.31 7.01 24.90
N THR A 12 41.03 6.33 24.01
CA THR A 12 42.05 6.95 23.15
C THR A 12 41.38 7.61 21.93
N LEU A 13 42.04 8.62 21.35
CA LEU A 13 41.59 9.25 20.09
C LEU A 13 41.50 8.22 18.95
N LEU A 14 42.37 7.21 18.97
CA LEU A 14 42.40 6.14 17.97
C LEU A 14 41.12 5.30 18.00
N GLU A 15 40.62 4.93 19.19
CA GLU A 15 39.39 4.14 19.33
C GLU A 15 38.16 4.92 18.84
N LEU A 16 38.11 6.21 19.12
CA LEU A 16 37.04 7.09 18.62
C LEU A 16 37.08 7.19 17.09
N LEU A 17 38.28 7.29 16.50
CA LEU A 17 38.46 7.34 15.05
C LEU A 17 38.03 6.02 14.39
N ILE A 18 38.44 4.88 14.94
CA ILE A 18 38.03 3.55 14.45
C ILE A 18 36.51 3.37 14.54
N ALA A 19 35.89 3.79 15.65
CA ALA A 19 34.44 3.70 15.83
C ALA A 19 33.68 4.52 14.77
N LEU A 20 34.13 5.75 14.48
CA LEU A 20 33.52 6.60 13.45
C LEU A 20 33.63 6.00 12.04
N VAL A 21 34.76 5.36 11.72
CA VAL A 21 34.94 4.65 10.45
C VAL A 21 33.96 3.48 10.33
N ILE A 22 33.82 2.66 11.38
CA ILE A 22 32.88 1.53 11.37
C ILE A 22 31.44 2.01 11.23
N ILE A 23 31.04 3.06 11.95
CA ILE A 23 29.69 3.65 11.84
C ILE A 23 29.44 4.18 10.42
N GLY A 24 30.41 4.89 9.82
CA GLY A 24 30.31 5.40 8.45
C GLY A 24 30.12 4.29 7.41
N LEU A 25 30.84 3.17 7.56
CA LEU A 25 30.71 2.00 6.69
C LEU A 25 29.34 1.31 6.86
N LEU A 26 28.87 1.15 8.10
CA LEU A 26 27.56 0.54 8.37
C LEU A 26 26.41 1.36 7.77
N VAL A 27 26.44 2.69 7.92
CA VAL A 27 25.41 3.57 7.33
C VAL A 27 25.34 3.43 5.81
N GLY A 28 26.49 3.33 5.13
CA GLY A 28 26.56 3.15 3.68
C GLY A 28 25.96 1.84 3.16
N VAL A 29 26.01 0.77 3.96
CA VAL A 29 25.52 -0.57 3.56
C VAL A 29 24.03 -0.75 3.87
N VAL A 30 23.55 -0.19 5.00
CA VAL A 30 22.19 -0.45 5.48
C VAL A 30 21.16 0.52 4.89
N GLY A 31 21.58 1.75 4.54
CA GLY A 31 20.68 2.80 4.02
C GLY A 31 19.88 2.44 2.76
N PRO A 32 20.49 1.88 1.69
CA PRO A 32 19.80 1.66 0.41
C PRO A 32 18.81 0.49 0.42
N ASN A 33 19.02 -0.52 1.27
CA ASN A 33 18.24 -1.77 1.25
C ASN A 33 16.89 -1.65 1.96
N LEU A 34 16.75 -0.72 2.90
CA LEU A 34 15.49 -0.50 3.62
C LEU A 34 14.39 0.03 2.68
N PHE A 35 14.72 0.99 1.81
CA PHE A 35 13.74 1.62 0.93
C PHE A 35 13.34 0.75 -0.27
N LYS A 36 14.27 -0.06 -0.82
CA LYS A 36 13.98 -0.94 -1.97
C LYS A 36 13.01 -2.09 -1.63
N ASN A 37 13.01 -2.56 -0.39
CA ASN A 37 12.11 -3.64 0.04
C ASN A 37 10.70 -3.14 0.40
N LEU A 38 10.58 -1.87 0.82
CA LEU A 38 9.28 -1.26 1.09
C LEU A 38 8.47 -1.07 -0.21
N GLY A 39 9.08 -0.48 -1.26
CA GLY A 39 8.38 -0.21 -2.52
C GLY A 39 7.79 -1.45 -3.20
N LYS A 40 8.51 -2.59 -3.18
CA LYS A 40 8.00 -3.86 -3.74
C LYS A 40 6.85 -4.46 -2.94
N SER A 41 6.88 -4.31 -1.62
CA SER A 41 5.81 -4.80 -0.74
C SER A 41 4.52 -4.02 -0.95
N GLU A 42 4.62 -2.71 -1.14
CA GLU A 42 3.47 -1.83 -1.40
C GLU A 42 2.81 -2.20 -2.74
N ILE A 43 3.57 -2.31 -3.83
CA ILE A 43 3.01 -2.70 -5.14
C ILE A 43 2.28 -4.05 -5.06
N THR A 44 2.88 -5.04 -4.41
CA THR A 44 2.27 -6.37 -4.25
C THR A 44 0.98 -6.30 -3.43
N THR A 45 0.98 -5.50 -2.36
CA THR A 45 -0.20 -5.30 -1.52
C THR A 45 -1.32 -4.61 -2.30
N ALA A 46 -0.99 -3.58 -3.08
CA ALA A 46 -1.95 -2.87 -3.91
C ALA A 46 -2.60 -3.80 -4.95
N GLN A 47 -1.81 -4.67 -5.60
CA GLN A 47 -2.33 -5.67 -6.54
C GLN A 47 -3.29 -6.64 -5.86
N GLN A 48 -2.92 -7.19 -4.69
CA GLN A 48 -3.78 -8.09 -3.93
C GLN A 48 -5.10 -7.43 -3.51
N GLN A 49 -5.05 -6.14 -3.13
CA GLN A 49 -6.24 -5.37 -2.80
C GLN A 49 -7.12 -5.13 -4.02
N ILE A 50 -6.55 -4.79 -5.19
CA ILE A 50 -7.29 -4.67 -6.46
C ILE A 50 -7.96 -5.98 -6.84
N ASP A 51 -7.27 -7.11 -6.71
CA ASP A 51 -7.83 -8.43 -7.02
C ASP A 51 -9.00 -8.78 -6.08
N ALA A 52 -8.87 -8.46 -4.79
CA ALA A 52 -9.92 -8.68 -3.80
C ALA A 52 -11.16 -7.79 -4.07
N LEU A 53 -10.95 -6.51 -4.39
CA LEU A 53 -12.01 -5.57 -4.74
C LEU A 53 -12.70 -5.98 -6.06
N SER A 54 -11.94 -6.43 -7.05
CA SER A 54 -12.47 -6.92 -8.33
C SER A 54 -13.37 -8.13 -8.13
N LYS A 55 -13.00 -9.07 -7.25
CA LYS A 55 -13.85 -10.22 -6.89
C LYS A 55 -15.14 -9.79 -6.18
N ALA A 56 -15.06 -8.79 -5.31
CA ALA A 56 -16.24 -8.24 -4.64
C ALA A 56 -17.18 -7.53 -5.62
N LEU A 57 -16.64 -6.80 -6.60
CA LEU A 57 -17.40 -6.20 -7.70
C LEU A 57 -18.09 -7.26 -8.56
N GLU A 58 -17.39 -8.34 -8.88
CA GLU A 58 -17.98 -9.45 -9.63
C GLU A 58 -19.14 -10.09 -8.85
N GLN A 59 -18.97 -10.33 -7.55
CA GLN A 59 -20.04 -10.85 -6.70
C GLN A 59 -21.23 -9.88 -6.65
N TYR A 60 -20.99 -8.57 -6.53
CA TYR A 60 -22.04 -7.56 -6.62
C TYR A 60 -22.83 -7.70 -7.93
N ARG A 61 -22.12 -7.86 -9.07
CA ARG A 61 -22.75 -8.05 -10.38
C ARG A 61 -23.58 -9.33 -10.45
N LEU A 62 -23.09 -10.43 -9.87
CA LEU A 62 -23.83 -11.69 -9.87
C LEU A 62 -25.17 -11.59 -9.15
N ASP A 63 -25.24 -10.80 -8.08
CA ASP A 63 -26.47 -10.64 -7.29
C ASP A 63 -27.42 -9.56 -7.86
N THR A 64 -26.89 -8.46 -8.38
CA THR A 64 -27.69 -7.30 -8.83
C THR A 64 -27.94 -7.28 -10.33
N GLY A 65 -27.06 -7.91 -11.10
CA GLY A 65 -27.06 -7.96 -12.57
C GLY A 65 -26.18 -6.91 -13.23
N HIS A 66 -25.60 -5.97 -12.49
CA HIS A 66 -24.71 -4.94 -13.03
C HIS A 66 -23.65 -4.53 -12.00
N PHE A 67 -22.62 -3.79 -12.43
CA PHE A 67 -21.65 -3.21 -11.50
C PHE A 67 -22.24 -1.96 -10.81
N PRO A 68 -21.69 -1.54 -9.64
CA PRO A 68 -22.04 -0.25 -9.06
C PRO A 68 -21.77 0.92 -10.02
N ARG A 69 -22.59 1.96 -9.98
CA ARG A 69 -22.30 3.19 -10.73
C ARG A 69 -21.07 3.87 -10.15
N THR A 70 -20.37 4.65 -10.98
CA THR A 70 -19.22 5.47 -10.54
C THR A 70 -19.58 6.37 -9.34
N GLU A 71 -20.80 6.89 -9.29
CA GLU A 71 -21.33 7.72 -8.19
C GLU A 71 -21.52 6.94 -6.88
N GLN A 72 -21.90 5.66 -6.97
CA GLN A 72 -22.06 4.77 -5.81
C GLN A 72 -20.67 4.30 -5.32
N GLY A 73 -19.73 4.13 -6.25
CA GLY A 73 -18.35 3.79 -5.98
C GLY A 73 -18.17 2.44 -5.28
N LEU A 74 -16.98 2.24 -4.71
CA LEU A 74 -16.64 1.02 -3.96
C LEU A 74 -17.38 0.92 -2.61
N VAL A 75 -18.02 2.01 -2.15
CA VAL A 75 -18.83 2.00 -0.93
C VAL A 75 -20.03 1.05 -1.06
N ALA A 76 -20.56 0.89 -2.28
CA ALA A 76 -21.63 -0.07 -2.60
C ALA A 76 -21.27 -1.53 -2.28
N LEU A 77 -19.97 -1.84 -2.14
CA LEU A 77 -19.50 -3.16 -1.75
C LEU A 77 -19.66 -3.43 -0.26
N ALA A 78 -19.64 -2.38 0.57
CA ALA A 78 -19.75 -2.49 2.02
C ALA A 78 -21.15 -2.09 2.54
N GLN A 79 -21.86 -1.22 1.83
CA GLN A 79 -23.16 -0.67 2.23
C GLN A 79 -24.14 -0.78 1.06
N GLN A 80 -25.38 -1.14 1.36
CA GLN A 80 -26.43 -1.25 0.36
C GLN A 80 -26.77 0.12 -0.23
N PRO A 81 -26.70 0.30 -1.56
CA PRO A 81 -27.23 1.49 -2.23
C PRO A 81 -28.76 1.55 -2.12
N ALA A 82 -29.33 2.75 -1.97
CA ALA A 82 -30.79 2.95 -1.86
C ALA A 82 -31.56 2.40 -3.07
N ASP A 83 -30.96 2.48 -4.26
CA ASP A 83 -31.57 2.06 -5.52
C ASP A 83 -31.30 0.58 -5.86
N GLU A 84 -30.74 -0.22 -4.94
CA GLU A 84 -30.34 -1.61 -5.20
C GLU A 84 -31.08 -2.62 -4.29
N PRO A 85 -32.33 -2.98 -4.63
CA PRO A 85 -33.12 -3.92 -3.85
C PRO A 85 -32.62 -5.36 -3.94
N ARG A 86 -31.82 -5.70 -4.98
CA ARG A 86 -31.23 -7.04 -5.18
C ARG A 86 -29.89 -7.23 -4.48
N TRP A 87 -29.42 -6.22 -3.75
CA TRP A 87 -28.16 -6.29 -3.01
C TRP A 87 -28.22 -7.38 -1.93
N ARG A 88 -27.21 -8.26 -1.92
CA ARG A 88 -27.07 -9.37 -0.94
C ARG A 88 -25.76 -9.32 -0.17
N GLY A 89 -25.10 -8.17 -0.17
CA GLY A 89 -23.85 -7.96 0.53
C GLY A 89 -23.99 -8.00 2.06
N PRO A 90 -22.94 -7.58 2.79
CA PRO A 90 -21.76 -6.89 2.29
C PRO A 90 -20.80 -7.82 1.55
N TYR A 91 -20.26 -7.35 0.43
CA TYR A 91 -19.29 -8.06 -0.40
C TYR A 91 -17.84 -7.89 0.11
N LEU A 92 -17.65 -6.98 1.07
CA LEU A 92 -16.40 -6.80 1.80
C LEU A 92 -16.61 -7.02 3.30
N LYS A 93 -15.67 -7.71 3.95
CA LYS A 93 -15.70 -7.94 5.42
C LYS A 93 -15.47 -6.67 6.23
N LYS A 94 -14.82 -5.67 5.64
CA LYS A 94 -14.46 -4.38 6.24
C LYS A 94 -14.69 -3.28 5.20
N ALA A 95 -14.68 -2.03 5.62
CA ALA A 95 -14.67 -0.90 4.70
C ALA A 95 -13.49 -1.01 3.70
N VAL A 96 -13.66 -0.40 2.54
CA VAL A 96 -12.63 -0.34 1.50
C VAL A 96 -11.37 0.30 2.12
N PRO A 97 -10.24 -0.42 2.20
CA PRO A 97 -9.02 0.15 2.72
C PRO A 97 -8.47 1.18 1.72
N PRO A 98 -7.73 2.20 2.18
CA PRO A 98 -6.88 2.96 1.27
C PRO A 98 -5.81 2.04 0.69
N ASP A 99 -5.26 2.44 -0.46
CA ASP A 99 -4.11 1.78 -1.03
C ASP A 99 -2.87 1.91 -0.11
N PRO A 100 -1.77 1.19 -0.39
CA PRO A 100 -0.56 1.19 0.44
C PRO A 100 0.09 2.57 0.64
N TRP A 101 -0.20 3.53 -0.23
CA TRP A 101 0.29 4.90 -0.17
C TRP A 101 -0.72 5.86 0.49
N GLY A 102 -1.80 5.33 1.07
CA GLY A 102 -2.82 6.10 1.78
C GLY A 102 -3.82 6.81 0.86
N GLN A 103 -3.83 6.50 -0.44
CA GLN A 103 -4.76 7.09 -1.41
C GLN A 103 -5.99 6.20 -1.59
N PRO A 104 -7.17 6.76 -1.88
CA PRO A 104 -8.34 5.97 -2.21
C PRO A 104 -8.18 5.30 -3.59
N TYR A 105 -8.70 4.09 -3.71
CA TYR A 105 -8.84 3.42 -5.00
C TYR A 105 -9.79 4.18 -5.93
N LEU A 106 -9.42 4.30 -7.21
CA LEU A 106 -10.24 4.88 -8.25
C LEU A 106 -11.06 3.80 -8.93
N TYR A 107 -12.37 4.00 -8.94
CA TYR A 107 -13.32 3.09 -9.56
C TYR A 107 -14.17 3.84 -10.59
N ARG A 108 -14.35 3.23 -11.76
CA ARG A 108 -15.21 3.76 -12.83
C ARG A 108 -15.96 2.63 -13.50
N SER A 109 -17.27 2.82 -13.68
CA SER A 109 -18.10 1.96 -14.55
C SER A 109 -19.07 2.83 -15.36
N PRO A 110 -19.20 2.61 -16.69
CA PRO A 110 -18.47 1.62 -17.49
C PRO A 110 -16.98 1.95 -17.63
N GLY A 111 -16.16 0.90 -17.77
CA GLY A 111 -14.71 1.02 -17.93
C GLY A 111 -14.29 1.59 -19.28
N SER A 112 -13.03 1.98 -19.38
CA SER A 112 -12.43 2.52 -20.60
C SER A 112 -12.02 1.38 -21.54
N GLY A 113 -12.06 1.62 -22.85
CA GLY A 113 -11.58 0.65 -23.83
C GLY A 113 -12.43 -0.63 -23.97
N GLY A 114 -13.70 -0.58 -23.58
CA GLY A 114 -14.62 -1.73 -23.67
C GLY A 114 -14.58 -2.68 -22.46
N ARG A 115 -13.88 -2.30 -21.38
CA ARG A 115 -13.94 -3.03 -20.10
C ARG A 115 -15.23 -2.71 -19.36
N ASP A 116 -15.71 -3.67 -18.57
CA ASP A 116 -16.93 -3.49 -17.76
C ASP A 116 -16.75 -2.44 -16.65
N PHE A 117 -15.56 -2.39 -16.05
CA PHE A 117 -15.14 -1.38 -15.10
C PHE A 117 -13.62 -1.15 -15.17
N ASP A 118 -13.18 0.01 -14.68
CA ASP A 118 -11.79 0.30 -14.38
C ASP A 118 -11.62 0.40 -12.86
N LEU A 119 -10.65 -0.33 -12.32
CA LEU A 119 -10.20 -0.18 -10.93
C LEU A 119 -8.70 0.08 -10.90
N SER A 120 -8.27 1.15 -10.24
CA SER A 120 -6.85 1.51 -10.18
C SER A 120 -6.41 2.18 -8.86
N SER A 121 -5.13 2.06 -8.55
CA SER A 121 -4.40 2.88 -7.58
C SER A 121 -3.48 3.84 -8.34
N ASN A 122 -3.39 5.08 -7.85
CA ASN A 122 -2.47 6.09 -8.39
C ASN A 122 -1.00 5.87 -7.99
N GLY A 123 -0.71 4.84 -7.19
CA GLY A 123 0.64 4.50 -6.78
C GLY A 123 1.27 5.53 -5.84
N PRO A 124 2.61 5.47 -5.65
CA PRO A 124 3.34 6.34 -4.73
C PRO A 124 3.24 7.83 -5.06
N THR A 125 2.98 8.16 -6.32
CA THR A 125 2.95 9.55 -6.80
C THR A 125 1.58 10.22 -6.62
N GLY A 126 0.53 9.43 -6.39
CA GLY A 126 -0.84 9.94 -6.28
C GLY A 126 -1.39 10.56 -7.57
N LYS A 127 -0.67 10.45 -8.69
CA LYS A 127 -1.07 11.01 -9.98
C LYS A 127 -1.44 9.90 -10.97
N PRO A 128 -2.48 10.09 -11.80
CA PRO A 128 -2.76 9.18 -12.90
C PRO A 128 -1.62 9.25 -13.92
N GLY A 129 -1.04 8.10 -14.23
CA GLY A 129 0.10 7.98 -15.14
C GLY A 129 1.45 8.00 -14.42
N GLY A 130 2.24 6.96 -14.69
CA GLY A 130 3.60 6.77 -14.20
C GLY A 130 4.27 5.63 -14.97
N SER A 131 5.58 5.41 -14.79
CA SER A 131 6.33 4.33 -15.44
C SER A 131 7.19 3.58 -14.42
N GLY A 132 7.34 2.27 -14.61
CA GLY A 132 8.08 1.41 -13.69
C GLY A 132 7.37 1.26 -12.34
N GLU A 133 8.13 1.35 -11.24
CA GLU A 133 7.62 1.23 -9.86
C GLU A 133 6.67 2.38 -9.44
N ASN A 134 6.57 3.44 -10.24
CA ASN A 134 5.68 4.59 -10.02
C ASN A 134 4.40 4.53 -10.87
N ALA A 135 4.20 3.45 -11.65
CA ALA A 135 3.05 3.32 -12.52
C ALA A 135 1.76 3.12 -11.70
N ALA A 136 0.65 3.64 -12.23
CA ALA A 136 -0.66 3.33 -11.70
C ALA A 136 -0.92 1.81 -11.83
N ILE A 137 -1.39 1.19 -10.75
CA ILE A 137 -1.71 -0.24 -10.74
C ILE A 137 -3.17 -0.37 -11.14
N THR A 138 -3.46 -1.14 -12.19
CA THR A 138 -4.81 -1.32 -12.73
C THR A 138 -5.20 -2.79 -12.74
N ASN A 139 -6.50 -3.06 -12.74
CA ASN A 139 -7.04 -4.38 -13.06
C ASN A 139 -6.91 -4.74 -14.54
#